data_AF-A0A7W0EYG3-F1
#
_entry.id   AF-A0A7W0EYG3-F1
#
_cell.length_a   1.000
_cell.length_b   1.000
_cell.length_c   1.000
_cell.angle_alpha   90.00
_cell.angle_beta   90.00
_cell.angle_gamma   90.00
#
_symmetry.space_group_name_H-M   'P 1'
#
loop_
_entity.id
_entity.type
_entity.pdbx_description
1 polymer ?
#
loop_
_entity_poly.entity_id
_entity_poly.type
_entity_poly.pdbx_seq_one_letter_code
_entity_poly.pdbx_strand_id
1 'polypeptide(L)'
;MKGFDIIAHAASGIMAGIADEQGNPRGPGGAAFIDVGTAMLNAMSAVTALYYRTQTGVGQKIETCLFNTGIALQGSGFIQIEKLDSELHEELKEVIRTAKENNMKHTQIIDKMTLMRLRNEQP
;
A
#
# COMPACT_ATOMS: atom_id res chain seq x y z
N MET A 1 13.08 -0.43 17.44
CA MET A 1 11.85 -1.22 17.58
C MET A 1 12.01 -2.52 16.79
N LYS A 2 11.49 -3.65 17.26
CA LYS A 2 11.47 -4.89 16.45
C LYS A 2 10.32 -4.76 15.43
N GLY A 3 10.60 -5.00 14.15
CA GLY A 3 9.63 -4.90 13.07
C GLY A 3 9.14 -6.29 12.70
N PHE A 4 7.82 -6.47 12.66
CA PHE A 4 7.16 -7.63 12.07
C PHE A 4 6.23 -7.13 10.97
N ASP A 5 5.97 -7.98 9.98
CA ASP A 5 5.09 -7.69 8.84
C ASP A 5 3.77 -7.04 9.24
N ILE A 6 3.09 -7.58 10.26
CA ILE A 6 1.81 -7.05 10.75
C ILE A 6 1.92 -5.62 11.30
N ILE A 7 3.06 -5.28 11.89
CA ILE A 7 3.33 -3.91 12.36
C ILE A 7 3.58 -3.01 11.17
N ALA A 8 4.32 -3.48 10.15
CA ALA A 8 4.58 -2.73 8.93
C ALA A 8 3.30 -2.50 8.10
N HIS A 9 2.36 -3.45 8.11
CA HIS A 9 1.02 -3.28 7.53
C HIS A 9 0.26 -2.12 8.15
N ALA A 10 0.21 -2.10 9.49
CA ALA A 10 -0.49 -1.05 10.22
C ALA A 10 0.21 0.30 10.06
N ALA A 11 1.52 0.32 10.27
CA ALA A 11 2.31 1.55 10.25
C ALA A 11 2.30 2.21 8.87
N SER A 12 2.41 1.44 7.79
CA SER A 12 2.46 1.98 6.43
C SER A 12 1.11 2.55 5.96
N GLY A 13 -0.01 2.19 6.60
CA GLY A 13 -1.35 2.61 6.19
C GLY A 13 -2.06 1.64 5.24
N ILE A 14 -1.40 0.55 4.83
CA ILE A 14 -2.00 -0.50 3.97
C ILE A 14 -3.32 -1.03 4.54
N MET A 15 -3.43 -1.17 5.88
CA MET A 15 -4.64 -1.64 6.54
C MET A 15 -5.85 -0.70 6.40
N ALA A 16 -5.66 0.56 5.96
CA ALA A 16 -6.79 1.47 5.74
C ALA A 16 -7.77 0.96 4.68
N GLY A 17 -7.28 0.20 3.69
CA GLY A 17 -8.11 -0.46 2.69
C GLY A 17 -8.58 -1.87 3.08
N ILE A 18 -8.19 -2.38 4.25
CA ILE A 18 -8.40 -3.76 4.68
C ILE A 18 -9.05 -3.75 6.05
N ALA A 19 -10.38 -3.85 6.06
CA ALA A 19 -11.16 -3.91 7.29
C ALA A 19 -12.30 -4.91 7.17
N ASP A 20 -12.86 -5.32 8.30
CA ASP A 20 -14.06 -6.16 8.30
C ASP A 20 -15.34 -5.36 8.04
N GLU A 21 -16.48 -6.05 8.04
CA GLU A 21 -17.79 -5.43 7.81
C GLU A 21 -18.13 -4.29 8.77
N GLN A 22 -17.51 -4.28 9.95
CA GLN A 22 -17.70 -3.27 11.00
C GLN A 22 -16.68 -2.12 10.88
N GLY A 23 -15.77 -2.18 9.91
CA GLY A 23 -14.72 -1.19 9.71
C GLY A 23 -13.52 -1.35 10.64
N ASN A 24 -13.39 -2.47 11.35
CA ASN A 24 -12.20 -2.72 12.15
C ASN A 24 -11.04 -3.12 11.23
N PRO A 25 -9.86 -2.45 11.32
CA PRO A 25 -8.69 -2.82 10.53
C PRO A 25 -8.33 -4.29 10.73
N ARG A 26 -8.06 -5.00 9.63
CA ARG A 26 -7.63 -6.40 9.67
C ARG A 26 -6.31 -6.56 8.94
N GLY A 27 -5.54 -7.55 9.40
CA GLY A 27 -4.41 -8.05 8.62
C GLY A 27 -4.91 -8.54 7.25
N PRO A 28 -4.08 -8.47 6.19
CA PRO A 28 -4.49 -8.85 4.83
C PRO A 28 -5.02 -10.27 4.68
N GLY A 29 -4.87 -11.14 5.69
CA GLY A 29 -5.34 -12.53 5.65
C GLY A 29 -4.64 -13.29 4.53
N GLY A 30 -3.38 -13.63 4.72
CA GLY A 30 -2.57 -14.27 3.68
C GLY A 30 -1.09 -14.32 4.02
N ALA A 31 -0.25 -14.43 2.99
CA ALA A 31 1.20 -14.38 3.13
C ALA A 31 1.68 -13.01 3.61
N ALA A 32 2.78 -13.00 4.37
CA ALA A 32 3.47 -11.80 4.86
C ALA A 32 4.10 -11.03 3.69
N PHE A 33 3.31 -10.27 2.95
CA PHE A 33 3.73 -9.76 1.65
C PHE A 33 4.70 -8.59 1.75
N ILE A 34 4.71 -7.84 2.86
CA ILE A 34 5.72 -6.81 3.09
C ILE A 34 7.06 -7.48 3.41
N ASP A 35 7.08 -8.56 4.20
CA ASP A 35 8.28 -9.37 4.45
C ASP A 35 8.84 -9.92 3.13
N VAL A 36 7.98 -10.53 2.30
CA VAL A 36 8.39 -11.08 1.00
C VAL A 36 8.90 -9.98 0.08
N GLY A 37 8.18 -8.87 -0.05
CA GLY A 37 8.61 -7.73 -0.87
C GLY A 37 9.95 -7.15 -0.39
N THR A 38 10.15 -7.07 0.92
CA THR A 38 11.41 -6.57 1.51
C THR A 38 12.56 -7.53 1.24
N ALA A 39 12.31 -8.84 1.36
CA ALA A 39 13.29 -9.87 1.02
C ALA A 39 13.70 -9.80 -0.46
N MET A 40 12.73 -9.60 -1.37
CA MET A 40 13.00 -9.43 -2.80
C MET A 40 13.84 -8.18 -3.09
N LEU A 41 13.49 -7.04 -2.49
CA LEU A 41 14.27 -5.80 -2.62
C LEU A 41 15.67 -5.97 -2.06
N ASN A 42 15.83 -6.68 -0.94
CA ASN A 42 17.11 -6.96 -0.34
C ASN A 42 17.98 -7.88 -1.21
N ALA A 43 17.38 -8.92 -1.81
CA ALA A 43 18.06 -9.81 -2.75
C ALA A 43 18.52 -9.05 -4.01
N MET A 44 17.64 -8.22 -4.58
CA MET A 44 18.00 -7.36 -5.72
C MET A 44 19.16 -6.42 -5.35
N SER A 45 19.07 -5.73 -4.19
CA SER A 45 20.12 -4.84 -3.70
C SER A 45 21.46 -5.56 -3.54
N ALA A 46 21.46 -6.80 -3.05
CA ALA A 46 22.66 -7.61 -2.90
C ALA A 46 23.29 -7.96 -4.25
N VAL A 47 22.48 -8.39 -5.23
CA VAL A 47 22.96 -8.69 -6.59
C VAL A 47 23.52 -7.43 -7.26
N THR A 48 22.83 -6.29 -7.14
CA THR A 48 23.31 -5.00 -7.67
C THR A 48 24.59 -4.54 -7.00
N ALA A 49 24.74 -4.69 -5.68
CA ALA A 49 25.96 -4.35 -4.96
C ALA A 49 27.13 -5.24 -5.37
N LEU A 50 26.90 -6.53 -5.58
CA LEU A 50 27.91 -7.45 -6.10
C LEU A 50 28.36 -7.06 -7.51
N TYR A 51 27.41 -6.75 -8.39
CA TYR A 51 27.72 -6.26 -9.74
C TYR A 51 28.51 -4.93 -9.69
N TYR A 52 28.12 -3.99 -8.85
CA TYR A 52 28.87 -2.74 -8.68
C TYR A 52 30.31 -3.01 -8.21
N ARG A 53 30.50 -3.96 -7.29
CA ARG A 53 31.81 -4.38 -6.82
C ARG A 53 32.65 -5.02 -7.92
N THR A 54 32.07 -5.80 -8.84
CA THR A 54 32.84 -6.39 -9.95
C THR A 54 33.37 -5.33 -10.91
N GLN A 55 32.65 -4.23 -11.08
CA GLN A 55 33.06 -3.14 -11.97
C GLN A 55 34.05 -2.17 -11.33
N THR A 56 33.97 -1.95 -10.02
CA THR A 56 34.69 -0.86 -9.32
C THR A 56 35.67 -1.32 -8.25
N GLY A 57 35.58 -2.57 -7.80
CA GLY A 57 36.28 -3.07 -6.62
C GLY A 57 35.69 -2.62 -5.27
N VAL A 58 34.64 -1.79 -5.27
CA VAL A 58 34.07 -1.18 -4.06
C VAL A 58 32.75 -1.86 -3.68
N GLY A 59 32.62 -2.28 -2.41
CA GLY A 59 31.37 -2.81 -1.86
C GLY A 59 30.35 -1.72 -1.55
N GLN A 60 29.08 -2.09 -1.38
CA GLN A 60 28.00 -1.16 -1.03
C GLN A 60 27.38 -1.52 0.32
N LYS A 61 27.01 -0.50 1.11
CA LYS A 61 26.16 -0.67 2.29
C LYS A 61 24.71 -0.72 1.84
N ILE A 62 23.98 -1.77 2.22
CA ILE A 62 22.57 -1.94 1.89
C ILE A 62 21.75 -1.70 3.15
N GLU A 63 20.74 -0.84 3.05
CA GLU A 63 19.77 -0.58 4.12
C GLU A 63 18.36 -0.78 3.57
N THR A 64 17.61 -1.68 4.19
CA THR A 64 16.21 -1.98 3.86
C THR A 64 15.38 -1.95 5.13
N CYS A 65 14.09 -1.62 5.00
CA CYS A 65 13.16 -1.70 6.13
C CYS A 65 11.74 -2.02 5.65
N LEU A 66 11.02 -2.81 6.44
CA LEU A 66 9.65 -3.24 6.14
C LEU A 66 8.70 -2.04 5.93
N PHE A 67 8.89 -0.96 6.70
CA PHE A 67 8.03 0.21 6.62
C PHE A 67 8.14 0.92 5.27
N ASN A 68 9.37 1.17 4.79
CA ASN A 68 9.60 1.78 3.49
C ASN A 68 9.06 0.89 2.36
N THR A 69 9.23 -0.43 2.47
CA THR A 69 8.63 -1.37 1.52
C THR A 69 7.10 -1.29 1.56
N GLY A 70 6.48 -1.23 2.74
CA GLY A 70 5.04 -1.05 2.88
C GLY A 70 4.50 0.26 2.26
N ILE A 71 5.26 1.36 2.36
CA ILE A 71 4.92 2.60 1.66
C ILE A 71 5.05 2.41 0.14
N ALA A 72 6.16 1.85 -0.32
CA ALA A 72 6.43 1.68 -1.75
C ALA A 72 5.39 0.79 -2.45
N LEU A 73 4.87 -0.23 -1.76
CA LEU A 73 3.85 -1.13 -2.30
C LEU A 73 2.47 -0.49 -2.48
N GLN A 74 2.19 0.66 -1.86
CA GLN A 74 0.90 1.34 -2.01
C GLN A 74 0.73 2.08 -3.34
N GLY A 75 1.82 2.29 -4.09
CA GLY A 75 1.78 2.86 -5.43
C GLY A 75 1.02 4.18 -5.50
N SER A 76 0.13 4.32 -6.50
CA SER A 76 -0.71 5.50 -6.71
C SER A 76 -1.69 5.75 -5.57
N GLY A 77 -2.07 4.74 -4.78
CA GLY A 77 -3.01 4.91 -3.67
C GLY A 77 -2.47 5.77 -2.52
N PHE A 78 -1.15 5.96 -2.44
CA PHE A 78 -0.50 6.76 -1.40
C PHE A 78 -0.30 8.23 -1.80
N ILE A 79 -0.20 8.52 -3.10
CA ILE A 79 0.09 9.85 -3.63
C ILE A 79 -1.20 10.46 -4.14
N GLN A 80 -1.52 11.68 -3.69
CA GLN A 80 -2.62 12.46 -4.23
C GLN A 80 -2.11 13.72 -4.94
N ILE A 81 -2.56 13.92 -6.16
CA ILE A 81 -2.31 15.10 -6.98
C ILE A 81 -3.65 15.77 -7.23
N GLU A 82 -3.90 16.90 -6.58
CA GLU A 82 -5.18 17.63 -6.60
C GLU A 82 -5.76 17.81 -8.02
N LYS A 83 -4.92 18.19 -8.99
CA LYS A 83 -5.34 18.40 -10.38
C LYS A 83 -5.83 17.13 -11.07
N LEU A 84 -5.28 15.95 -10.73
CA LEU A 84 -5.66 14.68 -11.35
C LEU A 84 -6.75 13.96 -10.54
N ASP A 85 -6.74 14.11 -9.22
CA ASP A 85 -7.55 13.27 -8.33
C ASP A 85 -8.79 13.97 -7.79
N SER A 86 -8.97 15.26 -8.05
CA SER A 86 -10.08 16.06 -7.49
C SER A 86 -11.46 15.46 -7.78
N GLU A 87 -11.73 15.03 -9.01
CA GLU A 87 -13.03 14.43 -9.39
C GLU A 87 -13.32 13.14 -8.60
N LEU A 88 -12.37 12.20 -8.61
CA LEU A 88 -12.47 10.95 -7.85
C LEU A 88 -12.59 11.23 -6.34
N HIS A 89 -11.88 12.24 -5.84
CA HIS A 89 -11.90 12.61 -4.43
C HIS A 89 -13.26 13.19 -4.01
N GLU A 90 -13.92 13.98 -4.86
CA GLU A 90 -15.27 14.47 -4.60
C GLU A 90 -16.31 13.34 -4.66
N GLU A 91 -16.24 12.43 -5.64
CA GLU A 91 -17.09 11.25 -5.68
C GLU A 91 -16.96 10.40 -4.40
N LEU A 92 -15.72 10.22 -3.94
CA LEU A 92 -15.41 9.49 -2.73
C LEU A 92 -16.04 10.12 -1.49
N LYS A 93 -15.95 11.45 -1.37
CA LYS A 93 -16.58 12.19 -0.26
C LYS A 93 -18.10 11.99 -0.25
N GLU A 94 -18.74 12.04 -1.41
CA GLU A 94 -20.19 11.81 -1.51
C GLU A 94 -20.57 10.38 -1.13
N VAL A 95 -19.78 9.38 -1.50
CA VAL A 95 -19.99 8.00 -1.05
C VAL A 95 -19.90 7.92 0.47
N ILE A 96 -18.88 8.50 1.09
CA ILE A 96 -18.70 8.47 2.54
C ILE A 96 -19.84 9.22 3.25
N ARG A 97 -20.25 10.38 2.73
CA ARG A 97 -21.32 11.21 3.28
C ARG A 97 -22.65 10.47 3.32
N THR A 98 -22.98 9.79 2.22
CA THR A 98 -24.25 9.06 2.07
C THR A 98 -24.21 7.64 2.62
N ALA A 99 -23.03 7.11 2.96
CA ALA A 99 -22.87 5.73 3.44
C ALA A 99 -23.72 5.41 4.67
N LYS A 100 -23.76 6.33 5.64
CA LYS A 100 -24.54 6.16 6.88
C LYS A 100 -26.05 6.15 6.61
N GLU A 101 -26.52 7.06 5.77
CA GLU A 101 -27.94 7.18 5.40
C GLU A 101 -28.43 5.94 4.63
N ASN A 102 -27.56 5.40 3.78
CA ASN A 102 -27.82 4.21 2.98
C ASN A 102 -27.57 2.88 3.72
N ASN A 103 -27.25 2.91 5.03
CA ASN A 103 -26.86 1.74 5.82
C ASN A 103 -25.81 0.85 5.14
N MET A 104 -24.84 1.46 4.46
CA MET A 104 -23.77 0.74 3.79
C MET A 104 -22.81 0.12 4.82
N LYS A 105 -22.50 -1.17 4.65
CA LYS A 105 -21.40 -1.82 5.37
C LYS A 105 -20.06 -1.27 4.89
N HIS A 106 -19.03 -1.34 5.74
CA HIS A 106 -17.69 -0.88 5.39
C HIS A 106 -17.14 -1.55 4.13
N THR A 107 -17.34 -2.86 3.98
CA THR A 107 -16.94 -3.61 2.78
C THR A 107 -17.57 -3.06 1.51
N GLN A 108 -18.85 -2.71 1.54
CA GLN A 108 -19.55 -2.13 0.39
C GLN A 108 -19.01 -0.73 0.03
N ILE A 109 -18.56 0.03 1.02
CA ILE A 109 -17.91 1.32 0.80
C ILE A 109 -16.59 1.08 0.06
N ILE A 110 -15.71 0.22 0.58
CA ILE A 110 -14.40 -0.11 -0.02
C ILE A 110 -14.54 -0.69 -1.43
N ASP A 111 -15.53 -1.56 -1.67
CA ASP A 111 -15.81 -2.10 -3.01
C ASP A 111 -16.16 -0.98 -3.99
N LYS A 112 -17.01 -0.03 -3.58
CA LYS A 112 -17.39 1.11 -4.40
C LYS A 112 -16.19 2.02 -4.69
N MET A 113 -15.33 2.27 -3.70
CA MET A 113 -14.08 3.01 -3.87
C MET A 113 -13.13 2.33 -4.88
N THR A 114 -13.02 1.00 -4.78
CA THR A 114 -12.16 0.19 -5.65
C THR A 114 -12.66 0.22 -7.09
N LEU A 115 -13.98 0.06 -7.30
CA LEU A 115 -14.60 0.14 -8.62
C LEU A 115 -14.45 1.52 -9.27
N MET A 116 -14.58 2.59 -8.49
CA MET A 116 -14.37 3.96 -8.98
C MET A 116 -12.93 4.18 -9.49
N ARG A 117 -11.94 3.66 -8.75
CA ARG A 117 -10.53 3.70 -9.18
C ARG A 117 -10.32 2.95 -10.50
N LEU A 118 -10.84 1.73 -10.62
CA LEU A 118 -10.71 0.91 -11.83
C LEU A 118 -11.36 1.54 -13.06
N ARG A 119 -12.49 2.23 -12.88
CA ARG A 119 -13.17 2.96 -13.97
C ARG A 119 -12.34 4.14 -14.48
N ASN A 120 -11.64 4.83 -13.60
CA ASN A 120 -10.82 5.98 -13.95
C ASN A 120 -9.49 5.61 -14.64
N GLU A 121 -9.12 4.33 -14.61
CA GLU A 121 -7.94 3.78 -15.29
C GLU A 121 -8.25 3.23 -16.71
N GLN A 122 -9.52 3.27 -17.15
CA GLN A 122 -9.90 2.89 -18.52
C GLN A 122 -9.71 4.09 -19.49
N PRO A 123 -9.11 3.87 -20.67
CA PRO A 123 -8.77 4.93 -21.63
C PRO A 123 -9.99 5.58 -22.31
#